data_AF-A0A0A9XER5-F1
#
_entry.id   AF-A0A0A9XER5-F1
#
_cell.length_a   1.000
_cell.length_b   1.000
_cell.length_c   1.000
_cell.angle_alpha   90.00
_cell.angle_beta   90.00
_cell.angle_gamma   90.00
#
_symmetry.space_group_name_H-M   'P 1'
#
loop_
_entity.id
_entity.type
_entity.pdbx_description
1 polymer ?
#
loop_
_entity_poly.entity_id
_entity_poly.type
_entity_poly.pdbx_seq_one_letter_code
_entity_poly.pdbx_strand_id
1 'polypeptide(L)'
;MKSFCDEDTELCYLDLPRKDLSLQPPKALLILFPTVSVMITIALVNINILRHLDSPVCDRKGNPISITRIAIEDSLFCMYILLTAMLFICSNLTTAASLTVGNNILMYNFSLMNSVHDFWFGGLKPLSVIVMIFSCLYPYFKLFVMLMYTVVFHKPESTVLKVIESLGKYGYIDTLVMVIMVGGMCVSNIATVLIRPSFYYFVIATTMSISAGNYGVHFWRYGTSIRHYPCTV
;
A
#
# COMPACT_ATOMS: atom_id res chain seq x y z
N MET A 1 30.10 -2.28 32.42
CA MET A 1 29.00 -2.39 33.41
C MET A 1 29.45 -1.63 34.64
N LYS A 2 29.04 -0.37 34.78
CA LYS A 2 29.34 0.47 35.96
C LYS A 2 28.01 1.08 36.39
N SER A 3 27.48 0.62 37.51
CA SER A 3 26.30 1.19 38.15
C SER A 3 26.75 2.37 39.00
N PHE A 4 26.20 3.55 38.71
CA PHE A 4 26.24 4.69 39.61
C PHE A 4 24.85 4.75 40.26
N CYS A 5 24.75 4.37 41.53
CA CYS A 5 23.55 4.59 42.33
C CYS A 5 23.83 5.84 43.18
N ASP A 6 23.10 6.91 42.91
CA ASP A 6 23.00 8.07 43.80
C ASP A 6 21.81 7.81 44.74
N GLU A 7 22.01 8.00 46.04
CA GLU A 7 21.19 7.39 47.10
C GLU A 7 19.90 8.16 47.44
N ASP A 8 19.56 9.20 46.68
CA ASP A 8 18.45 10.12 47.02
C ASP A 8 17.37 10.29 45.92
N THR A 9 17.34 9.43 44.90
CA THR A 9 16.26 9.47 43.89
C THR A 9 16.00 8.07 43.32
N GLU A 10 14.81 7.51 43.53
CA GLU A 10 14.35 6.25 42.95
C GLU A 10 14.17 6.33 41.42
N LEU A 11 15.21 6.67 40.65
CA LEU A 11 15.21 6.57 39.20
C LEU A 11 16.49 5.91 38.72
N CYS A 12 16.47 4.58 38.75
CA CYS A 12 17.47 3.76 38.08
C CYS A 12 17.26 3.92 36.56
N TYR A 13 18.06 4.78 35.92
CA TYR A 13 18.11 4.86 34.45
C TYR A 13 18.75 3.58 33.90
N LEU A 14 17.91 2.60 33.60
CA LEU A 14 18.27 1.51 32.70
C LEU A 14 18.41 2.09 31.29
N ASP A 15 19.66 2.34 30.88
CA ASP A 15 20.03 2.62 29.49
C ASP A 15 19.74 1.37 28.64
N LEU A 16 18.46 1.19 28.28
CA LEU A 16 18.06 0.24 27.26
C LEU A 16 18.48 0.80 25.89
N PRO A 17 19.17 0.01 25.05
CA PRO A 17 19.62 0.46 23.74
C PRO A 17 18.40 0.87 22.92
N ARG A 18 18.32 2.16 22.58
CA ARG A 18 17.30 2.76 21.72
C ARG A 18 17.39 2.11 20.34
N LYS A 19 16.70 0.98 20.15
CA LYS A 19 16.52 0.35 18.84
C LYS A 19 15.81 1.38 17.96
N ASP A 20 16.51 1.80 16.91
CA ASP A 20 16.26 3.03 16.17
C ASP A 20 14.78 3.28 15.87
N LEU A 21 14.31 4.44 16.32
CA LEU A 21 13.02 4.98 15.93
C LEU A 21 13.13 5.35 14.45
N SER A 22 12.91 4.40 13.55
CA SER A 22 12.87 4.62 12.09
C SER A 22 11.59 5.39 11.73
N LEU A 23 11.56 6.66 12.13
CA LEU A 23 10.44 7.59 11.94
C LEU A 23 10.33 8.06 10.49
N GLN A 24 11.40 7.88 9.71
CA GLN A 24 11.48 8.30 8.31
C GLN A 24 11.81 7.09 7.44
N PRO A 25 11.08 6.87 6.33
CA PRO A 25 11.50 5.89 5.34
C PRO A 25 12.88 6.29 4.79
N PRO A 26 13.70 5.33 4.32
CA PRO A 26 15.02 5.64 3.79
C PRO A 26 14.89 6.69 2.67
N LYS A 27 15.60 7.81 2.79
CA LYS A 27 15.51 8.95 1.85
C LYS A 27 15.73 8.53 0.39
N ALA A 28 16.56 7.51 0.17
CA ALA A 28 16.80 6.92 -1.13
C ALA A 28 15.49 6.40 -1.78
N LEU A 29 14.62 5.76 -1.01
CA LEU A 29 13.33 5.26 -1.51
C LEU A 29 12.41 6.41 -1.94
N LEU A 30 12.38 7.50 -1.17
CA LEU A 30 11.54 8.66 -1.47
C LEU A 30 11.92 9.37 -2.78
N ILE A 31 13.17 9.23 -3.24
CA ILE A 31 13.67 9.85 -4.47
C ILE A 31 13.67 8.86 -5.64
N LEU A 32 14.13 7.63 -5.40
CA LEU A 32 14.27 6.62 -6.44
C LEU A 32 12.90 6.08 -6.92
N PHE A 33 11.96 5.91 -6.00
CA PHE A 33 10.64 5.38 -6.35
C PHE A 33 9.87 6.27 -7.34
N PRO A 34 9.69 7.60 -7.10
CA PRO A 34 8.97 8.45 -8.04
C PRO A 34 9.68 8.59 -9.39
N THR A 35 11.02 8.62 -9.42
CA THR A 35 11.77 8.68 -10.67
C THR A 35 11.57 7.44 -11.52
N VAL A 36 11.68 6.25 -10.92
CA VAL A 36 11.39 4.97 -11.61
C VAL A 36 9.92 4.89 -12.03
N SER A 37 8.99 5.34 -11.17
CA SER A 37 7.55 5.38 -11.46
C SER A 37 7.22 6.22 -12.70
N VAL A 38 7.84 7.39 -12.84
CA VAL A 38 7.66 8.26 -14.01
C VAL A 38 8.20 7.57 -15.26
N MET A 39 9.38 6.95 -15.19
CA MET A 39 9.95 6.21 -16.32
C MET A 39 9.07 5.04 -16.77
N ILE A 40 8.51 4.26 -15.83
CA ILE A 40 7.58 3.17 -16.11
C ILE A 40 6.32 3.71 -16.78
N THR A 41 5.75 4.81 -16.27
CA THR A 41 4.55 5.42 -16.83
C THR A 41 4.77 5.88 -18.28
N ILE A 42 5.90 6.55 -18.55
CA ILE A 42 6.27 6.98 -19.90
C ILE A 42 6.43 5.77 -20.83
N ALA A 43 7.10 4.71 -20.38
CA ALA A 43 7.26 3.49 -21.18
C ALA A 43 5.92 2.83 -21.51
N LEU A 44 5.03 2.66 -20.52
CA LEU A 44 3.70 2.06 -20.71
C LEU A 44 2.82 2.88 -21.66
N VAL A 45 2.81 4.21 -21.50
CA VAL A 45 2.05 5.11 -22.38
C VAL A 45 2.57 5.02 -23.81
N ASN A 46 3.90 5.05 -24.02
CA ASN A 46 4.48 4.91 -25.35
C ASN A 46 4.14 3.57 -26.00
N ILE A 47 4.22 2.46 -25.26
CA ILE A 47 3.82 1.14 -25.75
C ILE A 47 2.35 1.13 -26.17
N ASN A 48 1.47 1.77 -25.40
CA ASN A 48 0.05 1.83 -25.73
C ASN A 48 -0.27 2.75 -26.91
N ILE A 49 0.47 3.85 -27.08
CA ILE A 49 0.37 4.71 -28.27
C ILE A 49 0.80 3.92 -29.51
N LEU A 50 1.94 3.23 -29.47
CA LEU A 50 2.41 2.41 -30.58
C LEU A 50 1.39 1.32 -30.96
N ARG A 51 0.83 0.63 -29.96
CA ARG A 51 -0.23 -0.38 -30.18
C ARG A 51 -1.50 0.21 -30.78
N HIS A 52 -1.84 1.45 -30.43
CA HIS A 52 -3.01 2.15 -30.99
C HIS A 52 -2.77 2.59 -32.43
N LEU A 53 -1.53 2.88 -32.82
CA LEU A 53 -1.17 3.14 -34.21
C LEU A 53 -1.31 1.88 -35.07
N ASP A 54 -0.94 0.71 -34.55
CA ASP A 54 -1.09 -0.58 -35.24
C ASP A 54 -2.56 -1.07 -35.26
N SER A 55 -3.28 -0.87 -34.16
CA SER A 55 -4.66 -1.34 -33.97
C SER A 55 -5.51 -0.26 -33.29
N PRO A 56 -6.19 0.61 -34.06
CA PRO A 56 -6.88 1.75 -33.51
C PRO A 56 -8.10 1.32 -32.69
N VAL A 57 -8.16 1.81 -31.45
CA VAL A 57 -9.33 1.72 -30.59
C VAL A 57 -10.39 2.73 -31.04
N CYS A 58 -11.60 2.28 -31.33
CA CYS A 58 -12.71 3.16 -31.71
C CYS A 58 -13.60 3.54 -30.52
N ASP A 59 -14.23 4.70 -30.63
CA ASP A 59 -15.34 5.14 -29.79
C ASP A 59 -16.66 4.46 -30.19
N ARG A 60 -17.73 4.66 -29.42
CA ARG A 60 -19.08 4.13 -29.70
C ARG A 60 -19.63 4.47 -31.10
N LYS A 61 -19.15 5.56 -31.70
CA LYS A 61 -19.52 6.02 -33.05
C LYS A 61 -18.70 5.39 -34.18
N GLY A 62 -17.73 4.51 -33.87
CA GLY A 62 -16.82 3.90 -34.84
C GLY A 62 -15.60 4.74 -35.21
N ASN A 63 -15.51 6.00 -34.75
CA ASN A 63 -14.35 6.85 -35.00
C ASN A 63 -13.16 6.48 -34.10
N PRO A 64 -11.91 6.55 -34.58
CA PRO A 64 -10.73 6.30 -33.75
C PRO A 64 -10.64 7.33 -32.62
N ILE A 65 -10.31 6.87 -31.41
CA ILE A 65 -10.13 7.77 -30.26
C ILE A 65 -8.85 8.61 -30.42
N SER A 66 -8.87 9.81 -29.85
CA SER A 66 -7.69 10.69 -29.87
C SER A 66 -6.54 10.11 -29.05
N ILE A 67 -5.31 10.28 -29.56
CA ILE A 67 -4.08 9.83 -28.88
C ILE A 67 -3.93 10.53 -27.52
N THR A 68 -4.36 11.80 -27.42
CA THR A 68 -4.33 12.58 -26.17
C THR A 68 -5.21 11.95 -25.08
N ARG A 69 -6.38 11.44 -25.43
CA ARG A 69 -7.27 10.78 -24.48
C ARG A 69 -6.63 9.51 -23.92
N ILE A 70 -6.02 8.69 -24.78
CA ILE A 70 -5.29 7.47 -24.36
C ILE A 70 -4.16 7.83 -23.40
N ALA A 71 -3.31 8.78 -23.79
CA ALA A 71 -2.16 9.17 -23.00
C ALA A 71 -2.56 9.71 -21.61
N ILE A 72 -3.64 10.48 -21.53
CA ILE A 72 -4.16 11.02 -20.25
C ILE A 72 -4.75 9.90 -19.38
N GLU A 73 -5.63 9.06 -19.92
CA GLU A 73 -6.27 7.98 -19.15
C GLU A 73 -5.23 6.98 -18.61
N ASP A 74 -4.27 6.57 -19.45
CA ASP A 74 -3.24 5.61 -19.05
C ASP A 74 -2.21 6.24 -18.09
N SER A 75 -1.81 7.50 -18.30
CA SER A 75 -0.89 8.21 -17.40
C SER A 75 -1.50 8.41 -16.02
N LEU A 76 -2.74 8.89 -15.93
CA LEU A 76 -3.43 9.09 -14.66
C LEU A 76 -3.60 7.78 -13.89
N PHE A 77 -3.98 6.71 -14.58
CA PHE A 77 -4.16 5.40 -13.94
C PHE A 77 -2.83 4.81 -13.45
N CYS A 78 -1.77 4.86 -14.26
CA CYS A 78 -0.43 4.39 -13.87
C CYS A 78 0.11 5.17 -12.66
N MET A 79 0.07 6.50 -12.71
CA MET A 79 0.55 7.36 -11.63
C MET A 79 -0.23 7.11 -10.33
N TYR A 80 -1.56 6.90 -10.43
CA TYR A 80 -2.40 6.60 -9.26
C TYR A 80 -2.04 5.27 -8.60
N ILE A 81 -1.84 4.21 -9.40
CA ILE A 81 -1.41 2.89 -8.90
C ILE A 81 -0.03 2.97 -8.24
N LEU A 82 0.91 3.65 -8.89
CA LEU A 82 2.29 3.73 -8.40
C LEU A 82 2.39 4.58 -7.13
N LEU A 83 1.63 5.69 -7.05
CA LEU A 83 1.50 6.46 -5.81
C LEU A 83 0.93 5.61 -4.67
N THR A 84 -0.09 4.80 -4.95
CA THR A 84 -0.68 3.89 -3.96
C THR A 84 0.35 2.85 -3.48
N ALA A 85 1.13 2.28 -4.40
CA ALA A 85 2.21 1.36 -4.06
C ALA A 85 3.27 2.03 -3.18
N MET A 86 3.66 3.27 -3.50
CA MET A 86 4.61 4.05 -2.70
C MET A 86 4.12 4.24 -1.27
N LEU A 87 2.85 4.59 -1.08
CA LEU A 87 2.25 4.77 0.25
C LEU A 87 2.26 3.46 1.05
N PHE A 88 1.96 2.31 0.43
CA PHE A 88 2.09 1.02 1.09
C PHE A 88 3.53 0.73 1.50
N ILE A 89 4.53 0.98 0.63
CA ILE A 89 5.94 0.76 0.98
C ILE A 89 6.36 1.68 2.14
N CYS A 90 6.05 2.97 2.06
CA CYS A 90 6.36 3.94 3.11
C CYS A 90 5.72 3.55 4.43
N SER A 91 4.47 3.11 4.41
CA SER A 91 3.75 2.63 5.59
C SER A 91 4.38 1.37 6.19
N ASN A 92 4.65 0.36 5.36
CA ASN A 92 5.14 -0.94 5.82
C ASN A 92 6.58 -0.88 6.35
N LEU A 93 7.39 0.06 5.86
CA LEU A 93 8.77 0.29 6.32
C LEU A 93 8.86 1.17 7.58
N THR A 94 7.77 1.82 7.99
CA THR A 94 7.77 2.73 9.15
C THR A 94 6.96 2.14 10.31
N THR A 95 7.25 2.60 11.53
CA THR A 95 6.57 2.09 12.74
C THR A 95 5.14 2.59 12.81
N ALA A 96 4.15 1.69 12.88
CA ALA A 96 2.71 1.95 12.89
C ALA A 96 2.16 2.43 14.24
N ALA A 97 2.65 1.87 15.35
CA ALA A 97 2.28 2.29 16.70
C ALA A 97 3.46 2.16 17.66
N SER A 98 3.45 2.89 18.76
CA SER A 98 4.45 2.70 19.84
C SER A 98 3.79 2.65 21.20
N LEU A 99 4.32 1.78 22.06
CA LEU A 99 3.97 1.70 23.47
C LEU A 99 4.96 2.49 24.31
N THR A 100 4.42 3.38 25.12
CA THR A 100 5.14 4.08 26.18
C THR A 100 4.62 3.61 27.54
N VAL A 101 5.53 3.22 28.43
CA VAL A 101 5.22 2.81 29.81
C VAL A 101 5.64 3.93 30.74
N GLY A 102 4.68 4.51 31.46
CA GLY A 102 4.88 5.78 32.16
C GLY A 102 5.14 6.96 31.20
N ASN A 103 5.19 8.19 31.74
CA ASN A 103 5.20 9.41 30.91
C ASN A 103 6.41 9.59 29.99
N ASN A 104 7.48 8.77 30.06
CA ASN A 104 8.73 9.03 29.33
C ASN A 104 9.50 7.80 28.81
N ILE A 105 9.06 6.55 29.03
CA ILE A 105 9.83 5.37 28.63
C ILE A 105 9.17 4.69 27.43
N LEU A 106 9.79 4.84 26.26
CA LEU A 106 9.36 4.17 25.03
C LEU A 106 9.84 2.71 25.08
N MET A 107 8.91 1.81 25.41
CA MET A 107 9.21 0.38 25.61
C MET A 107 9.09 -0.43 24.34
N TYR A 108 8.16 -0.06 23.43
CA TYR A 108 7.87 -0.90 22.27
C TYR A 108 7.51 -0.13 21.01
N ASN A 109 7.97 -0.62 19.87
CA ASN A 109 7.61 -0.13 18.54
C ASN A 109 6.92 -1.24 17.75
N PHE A 110 5.63 -1.07 17.49
CA PHE A 110 4.86 -1.89 16.57
C PHE A 110 5.07 -1.38 15.14
N SER A 111 6.00 -2.01 14.43
CA SER A 111 5.98 -2.03 12.97
C SER A 111 5.28 -3.30 12.52
N LEU A 112 4.70 -3.30 11.32
CA LEU A 112 4.04 -4.49 10.75
C LEU A 112 5.00 -5.70 10.74
N MET A 113 6.26 -5.46 10.39
CA MET A 113 7.31 -6.49 10.36
C MET A 113 7.69 -6.99 11.77
N ASN A 114 7.77 -6.09 12.76
CA ASN A 114 8.02 -6.49 14.14
C ASN A 114 6.84 -7.32 14.67
N SER A 115 5.59 -6.91 14.40
CA SER A 115 4.41 -7.69 14.80
C SER A 115 4.40 -9.10 14.22
N VAL A 116 4.79 -9.26 12.95
CA VAL A 116 4.93 -10.59 12.31
C VAL A 116 5.98 -11.43 13.04
N HIS A 117 7.13 -10.84 13.36
CA HIS A 117 8.19 -11.49 14.13
C HIS A 117 7.70 -11.89 15.54
N ASP A 118 7.00 -11.00 16.23
CA ASP A 118 6.51 -11.25 17.59
C ASP A 118 5.47 -12.36 17.61
N PHE A 119 4.56 -12.40 16.63
CA PHE A 119 3.61 -13.51 16.49
C PHE A 119 4.31 -14.83 16.19
N TRP A 120 5.41 -14.80 15.44
CA TRP A 120 6.20 -16.00 15.14
C TRP A 120 6.82 -16.60 16.40
N PHE A 121 7.44 -15.77 17.24
CA PHE A 121 8.10 -16.21 18.47
C PHE A 121 7.12 -16.39 19.65
N GLY A 122 6.00 -15.67 19.65
CA GLY A 122 4.92 -15.78 20.64
C GLY A 122 4.02 -17.01 20.48
N GLY A 123 4.39 -17.97 19.61
CA GLY A 123 3.66 -19.22 19.40
C GLY A 123 2.48 -19.14 18.43
N LEU A 124 2.09 -17.94 17.99
CA LEU A 124 1.00 -17.67 17.04
C LEU A 124 1.50 -17.69 15.58
N LYS A 125 2.27 -18.73 15.22
CA LYS A 125 2.90 -18.86 13.88
C LYS A 125 1.90 -18.77 12.71
N PRO A 126 0.69 -19.39 12.77
CA PRO A 126 -0.27 -19.27 11.68
C PRO A 126 -0.72 -17.82 11.45
N LEU A 127 -0.92 -17.04 12.52
CA LEU A 127 -1.31 -15.64 12.44
C LEU A 127 -0.23 -14.79 11.80
N SER A 128 1.04 -15.01 12.16
CA SER A 128 2.20 -14.35 11.57
C SER A 128 2.25 -14.50 10.05
N VAL A 129 2.05 -15.71 9.54
CA VAL A 129 2.04 -16.00 8.09
C VAL A 129 0.89 -15.30 7.38
N ILE A 130 -0.32 -15.33 7.96
CA ILE A 130 -1.50 -14.67 7.40
C ILE A 130 -1.25 -13.16 7.27
N VAL A 131 -0.79 -12.50 8.33
CA VAL A 131 -0.51 -11.05 8.31
C VAL A 131 0.60 -10.73 7.30
N MET A 132 1.67 -11.52 7.25
CA MET A 132 2.73 -11.29 6.27
C MET A 132 2.21 -11.36 4.83
N ILE A 133 1.40 -12.38 4.49
CA ILE A 133 0.90 -12.54 3.12
C ILE A 133 -0.14 -11.46 2.78
N PHE A 134 -1.13 -11.23 3.65
CA PHE A 134 -2.23 -10.32 3.36
C PHE A 134 -1.85 -8.84 3.47
N SER A 135 -0.86 -8.50 4.29
CA SER A 135 -0.52 -7.10 4.59
C SER A 135 0.77 -6.66 3.89
N CYS A 136 1.72 -7.59 3.66
CA CYS A 136 2.97 -7.28 2.96
C CYS A 136 3.00 -7.72 1.50
N LEU A 137 2.31 -8.78 1.05
CA LEU A 137 2.43 -9.26 -0.34
C LEU A 137 1.18 -8.92 -1.17
N TYR A 138 0.01 -9.18 -0.62
CA TYR A 138 -1.26 -9.08 -1.33
C TYR A 138 -1.56 -7.67 -1.89
N PRO A 139 -1.31 -6.54 -1.17
CA PRO A 139 -1.59 -5.22 -1.71
C PRO A 139 -0.80 -4.92 -2.99
N TYR A 140 0.46 -5.33 -3.04
CA TYR A 140 1.32 -5.14 -4.22
C TYR A 140 0.92 -6.06 -5.37
N PHE A 141 0.60 -7.32 -5.07
CA PHE A 141 0.10 -8.25 -6.08
C PHE A 141 -1.20 -7.72 -6.72
N LYS A 142 -2.14 -7.22 -5.90
CA LYS A 142 -3.38 -6.59 -6.37
C LYS A 142 -3.09 -5.43 -7.33
N LEU A 143 -2.22 -4.50 -6.94
CA LEU A 143 -1.86 -3.33 -7.77
C LEU A 143 -1.17 -3.74 -9.07
N PHE A 144 -0.28 -4.73 -9.02
CA PHE A 144 0.41 -5.26 -10.20
C PHE A 144 -0.56 -5.88 -11.21
N VAL A 145 -1.48 -6.73 -10.76
CA VAL A 145 -2.47 -7.36 -11.64
C VAL A 145 -3.41 -6.31 -12.23
N MET A 146 -3.83 -5.32 -11.45
CA MET A 146 -4.64 -4.19 -11.94
C MET A 146 -3.94 -3.42 -13.07
N LEU A 147 -2.66 -3.10 -12.90
CA LEU A 147 -1.87 -2.40 -13.93
C LEU A 147 -1.74 -3.25 -15.21
N MET A 148 -1.39 -4.53 -15.07
CA MET A 148 -1.17 -5.42 -16.21
C MET A 148 -2.45 -5.70 -17.00
N TYR A 149 -3.55 -6.05 -16.33
CA TYR A 149 -4.80 -6.38 -17.03
C TYR A 149 -5.48 -5.16 -17.66
N THR A 150 -5.35 -4.00 -17.04
CA THR A 150 -5.97 -2.77 -17.53
C THR A 150 -5.12 -2.15 -18.63
N VAL A 151 -3.87 -1.76 -18.32
CA VAL A 151 -3.02 -0.98 -19.21
C VAL A 151 -2.32 -1.84 -20.26
N VAL A 152 -1.85 -3.04 -19.90
CA VAL A 152 -1.01 -3.86 -20.82
C VAL A 152 -1.86 -4.82 -21.65
N PHE A 153 -2.84 -5.49 -21.06
CA PHE A 153 -3.66 -6.46 -21.77
C PHE A 153 -4.95 -5.88 -22.34
N HIS A 154 -5.34 -4.64 -21.96
CA HIS A 154 -6.60 -4.02 -22.36
C HIS A 154 -7.82 -4.96 -22.10
N LYS A 155 -7.82 -5.69 -20.99
CA LYS A 155 -8.90 -6.63 -20.59
C LYS A 155 -9.54 -6.23 -19.26
N PRO A 156 -10.18 -5.04 -19.19
CA PRO A 156 -10.78 -4.53 -17.96
C PRO A 156 -11.97 -5.36 -17.48
N GLU A 157 -12.61 -6.13 -18.36
CA GLU A 157 -13.76 -6.98 -18.00
C GLU A 157 -13.41 -8.42 -17.62
N SER A 158 -12.12 -8.74 -17.55
CA SER A 158 -11.67 -10.08 -17.17
C SER A 158 -12.20 -10.51 -15.80
N THR A 159 -12.59 -11.77 -15.69
CA THR A 159 -13.06 -12.35 -14.41
C THR A 159 -11.99 -12.21 -13.32
N VAL A 160 -10.71 -12.31 -13.69
CA VAL A 160 -9.58 -12.14 -12.76
C VAL A 160 -9.60 -10.75 -12.12
N LEU A 161 -9.79 -9.69 -12.91
CA LEU A 161 -9.81 -8.33 -12.38
C LEU A 161 -11.01 -8.08 -11.46
N LYS A 162 -12.19 -8.64 -11.80
CA LYS A 162 -13.41 -8.58 -10.97
C LYS A 162 -13.25 -9.33 -9.65
N VAL A 163 -12.62 -10.51 -9.68
CA VAL A 163 -12.34 -11.28 -8.45
C VAL A 163 -11.38 -10.53 -7.54
N ILE A 164 -10.31 -9.96 -8.10
CA ILE A 164 -9.32 -9.17 -7.34
C ILE A 164 -9.93 -7.89 -6.79
N GLU A 165 -10.82 -7.23 -7.53
CA GLU A 165 -11.56 -6.05 -7.05
C GLU A 165 -12.49 -6.42 -5.88
N SER A 166 -13.23 -7.52 -6.01
CA SER A 166 -14.08 -8.03 -4.93
C SER A 166 -13.30 -8.40 -3.68
N LEU A 167 -12.21 -9.17 -3.82
CA LEU A 167 -11.31 -9.51 -2.71
C LEU A 167 -10.64 -8.26 -2.12
N GLY A 168 -10.37 -7.25 -2.95
CA GLY A 168 -9.77 -5.99 -2.56
C GLY A 168 -10.62 -5.15 -1.59
N LYS A 169 -11.94 -5.35 -1.55
CA LYS A 169 -12.86 -4.66 -0.61
C LYS A 169 -12.60 -5.05 0.85
N TYR A 170 -12.08 -6.26 1.07
CA TYR A 170 -11.68 -6.76 2.38
C TYR A 170 -10.31 -6.22 2.86
N GLY A 171 -9.69 -5.29 2.12
CA GLY A 171 -8.39 -4.73 2.48
C GLY A 171 -8.33 -4.08 3.87
N TYR A 172 -9.45 -3.59 4.41
CA TYR A 172 -9.52 -3.01 5.75
C TYR A 172 -9.47 -4.04 6.89
N ILE A 173 -9.53 -5.35 6.60
CA ILE A 173 -9.38 -6.38 7.63
C ILE A 173 -8.03 -6.23 8.34
N ASP A 174 -6.96 -5.90 7.61
CA ASP A 174 -5.64 -5.70 8.22
C ASP A 174 -5.61 -4.52 9.20
N THR A 175 -6.21 -3.38 8.80
CA THR A 175 -6.36 -2.23 9.71
C THR A 175 -7.19 -2.56 10.94
N LEU A 176 -8.24 -3.37 10.79
CA LEU A 176 -9.10 -3.79 11.90
C LEU A 176 -8.32 -4.70 12.86
N VAL A 177 -7.52 -5.64 12.35
CA VAL A 177 -6.66 -6.50 13.17
C VAL A 177 -5.64 -5.67 13.94
N MET A 178 -5.00 -4.68 13.30
CA MET A 178 -4.05 -3.78 13.97
C MET A 178 -4.73 -2.98 15.10
N VAL A 179 -5.92 -2.42 14.87
CA VAL A 179 -6.65 -1.64 15.89
C VAL A 179 -7.06 -2.52 17.06
N ILE A 180 -7.52 -3.76 16.82
CA ILE A 180 -7.84 -4.72 17.88
C ILE A 180 -6.59 -5.08 18.68
N MET A 181 -5.47 -5.32 18.01
CA MET A 181 -4.19 -5.63 18.66
C MET A 181 -3.76 -4.47 19.57
N VAL A 182 -3.77 -3.24 19.03
CA VAL A 182 -3.45 -2.01 19.79
C VAL A 182 -4.40 -1.84 20.98
N GLY A 183 -5.71 -1.98 20.77
CA GLY A 183 -6.72 -1.86 21.82
C GLY A 183 -6.58 -2.91 22.92
N GLY A 184 -6.20 -4.15 22.56
CA GLY A 184 -5.95 -5.23 23.51
C GLY A 184 -4.75 -5.01 24.43
N MET A 185 -3.85 -4.08 24.08
CA MET A 185 -2.65 -3.77 24.88
C MET A 185 -2.82 -2.54 25.78
N CYS A 186 -3.95 -1.83 25.69
CA CYS A 186 -4.25 -0.70 26.55
C CYS A 186 -4.60 -1.20 27.96
N VAL A 187 -3.65 -1.14 28.90
CA VAL A 187 -3.91 -1.33 30.33
C VAL A 187 -3.86 0.02 31.03
N SER A 188 -4.98 0.45 31.59
CA SER A 188 -5.12 1.70 32.34
C SER A 188 -4.00 1.84 33.38
N ASN A 189 -3.35 3.01 33.42
CA ASN A 189 -2.23 3.41 34.29
C ASN A 189 -0.83 2.83 34.01
N ILE A 190 -0.62 1.92 33.06
CA ILE A 190 0.72 1.30 32.85
C ILE A 190 1.24 1.48 31.43
N ALA A 191 0.41 1.29 30.40
CA ALA A 191 0.85 1.37 29.00
C ALA A 191 -0.06 2.27 28.17
N THR A 192 0.51 3.34 27.62
CA THR A 192 -0.17 4.23 26.66
C THR A 192 0.26 3.89 25.25
N VAL A 193 -0.71 3.72 24.34
CA VAL A 193 -0.44 3.42 22.93
C VAL A 193 -0.59 4.67 22.08
N LEU A 194 0.48 5.05 21.40
CA LEU A 194 0.49 6.17 20.46
C LEU A 194 0.43 5.65 19.01
N ILE A 195 -0.64 5.97 18.30
CA ILE A 195 -0.80 5.69 16.86
C ILE A 195 0.11 6.65 16.08
N ARG A 196 0.91 6.11 15.15
CA ARG A 196 1.88 6.89 14.37
C ARG A 196 1.35 7.24 12.97
N PRO A 197 1.92 8.26 12.30
CA PRO A 197 1.48 8.73 10.97
C PRO A 197 1.41 7.64 9.89
N SER A 198 2.31 6.67 9.96
CA SER A 198 2.38 5.48 9.10
C SER A 198 1.08 4.67 9.06
N PHE A 199 0.38 4.53 10.18
CA PHE A 199 -0.95 3.89 10.20
C PHE A 199 -1.94 4.60 9.29
N TYR A 200 -1.95 5.94 9.33
CA TYR A 200 -2.82 6.74 8.46
C TYR A 200 -2.41 6.60 6.98
N TYR A 201 -1.11 6.53 6.68
CA TYR A 201 -0.66 6.23 5.31
C TYR A 201 -1.14 4.86 4.83
N PHE A 202 -1.17 3.83 5.69
CA PHE A 202 -1.74 2.53 5.36
C PHE A 202 -3.23 2.59 5.03
N VAL A 203 -4.01 3.29 5.87
CA VAL A 203 -5.47 3.45 5.68
C VAL A 203 -5.76 4.20 4.38
N ILE A 204 -5.01 5.28 4.12
CA ILE A 204 -5.15 6.08 2.88
C ILE A 204 -4.76 5.23 1.67
N ALA A 205 -3.65 4.48 1.73
CA ALA A 205 -3.23 3.59 0.65
C ALA A 205 -4.27 2.50 0.37
N THR A 206 -4.86 1.92 1.41
CA THR A 206 -5.94 0.92 1.29
C THR A 206 -7.16 1.51 0.61
N THR A 207 -7.56 2.72 1.02
CA THR A 207 -8.66 3.46 0.41
C THR A 207 -8.39 3.74 -1.07
N MET A 208 -7.19 4.26 -1.39
CA MET A 208 -6.77 4.52 -2.77
C MET A 208 -6.72 3.24 -3.62
N SER A 209 -6.33 2.11 -3.05
CA SER A 209 -6.29 0.82 -3.74
C SER A 209 -7.70 0.32 -4.10
N ILE A 210 -8.70 0.56 -3.24
CA ILE A 210 -10.09 0.19 -3.51
C ILE A 210 -10.66 1.08 -4.62
N SER A 211 -10.47 2.40 -4.53
CA SER A 211 -10.90 3.32 -5.58
C SER A 211 -10.18 3.08 -6.91
N ALA A 212 -8.89 2.71 -6.91
CA ALA A 212 -8.16 2.34 -8.12
C ALA A 212 -8.81 1.14 -8.82
N GLY A 213 -9.19 0.11 -8.05
CA GLY A 213 -9.90 -1.06 -8.56
C GLY A 213 -11.23 -0.70 -9.20
N ASN A 214 -12.05 0.09 -8.50
CA ASN A 214 -13.34 0.57 -9.03
C ASN A 214 -13.15 1.39 -10.32
N TYR A 215 -12.14 2.26 -10.35
CA TYR A 215 -11.83 3.06 -11.52
C TYR A 215 -11.41 2.19 -12.71
N GLY A 216 -10.48 1.25 -12.50
CA GLY A 216 -10.01 0.34 -13.55
C GLY A 216 -11.13 -0.53 -14.13
N VAL A 217 -11.99 -1.06 -13.27
CA VAL A 217 -13.09 -1.94 -13.69
C VAL A 217 -14.24 -1.16 -14.34
N HIS A 218 -14.61 0.02 -13.85
CA HIS A 218 -15.83 0.71 -14.33
C HIS A 218 -15.58 1.91 -15.25
N PHE A 219 -14.55 2.71 -15.00
CA PHE A 219 -14.37 4.00 -15.65
C PHE A 219 -13.27 4.00 -16.72
N TRP A 220 -12.21 3.22 -16.54
CA TRP A 220 -11.09 3.19 -17.48
C TRP A 220 -11.54 2.71 -18.88
N ARG A 221 -11.29 3.54 -19.91
CA ARG A 221 -11.75 3.34 -21.29
C ARG A 221 -13.25 3.09 -21.46
N TYR A 222 -14.07 3.73 -20.62
CA TYR A 222 -15.52 3.69 -20.75
C TYR A 222 -15.98 4.17 -22.15
N GLY A 223 -16.90 3.42 -22.76
CA GLY A 223 -17.48 3.73 -24.07
C GLY A 223 -16.63 3.37 -25.29
N THR A 224 -15.53 2.64 -25.13
CA THR A 224 -14.65 2.25 -26.24
C THR A 224 -14.86 0.80 -26.71
N SER A 225 -14.36 0.51 -27.91
CA SER A 225 -14.34 -0.84 -28.53
C SER A 225 -13.64 -1.93 -27.71
N ILE A 226 -12.89 -1.55 -26.67
CA ILE A 226 -12.26 -2.48 -25.73
C ILE A 226 -13.28 -3.11 -24.77
N ARG A 227 -14.42 -2.43 -24.53
CA ARG A 227 -15.50 -2.90 -23.65
C ARG A 227 -16.76 -3.32 -24.41
N HIS A 228 -17.04 -2.69 -25.56
CA HIS A 228 -18.22 -2.98 -26.37
C HIS A 228 -17.87 -3.22 -27.83
N TYR A 229 -18.77 -3.88 -28.56
CA TYR A 229 -18.65 -4.50 -29.90
C TYR A 229 -17.59 -3.91 -30.87
N PRO A 230 -16.96 -4.77 -31.70
CA PRO A 230 -15.83 -4.40 -32.56
C PRO A 230 -16.13 -3.19 -33.44
N CYS A 231 -15.09 -2.42 -33.75
CA CYS A 231 -15.15 -1.33 -34.70
C CYS A 231 -15.81 -1.81 -36.00
N THR A 232 -16.99 -1.31 -36.33
CA THR A 232 -17.54 -1.44 -37.68
C THR A 232 -16.77 -0.47 -38.56
N VAL A 233 -15.82 -1.01 -39.32
CA VAL A 233 -15.11 -0.31 -40.39
C VAL A 233 -16.06 -0.09 -41.57
#